data_AF-F0R478-F1
#
_entry.id   AF-F0R478-F1
#
_cell.length_a   1.000
_cell.length_b   1.000
_cell.length_c   1.000
_cell.angle_alpha   90.00
_cell.angle_beta   90.00
_cell.angle_gamma   90.00
#
_symmetry.space_group_name_H-M   'P 1'
#
loop_
_entity.id
_entity.type
_entity.pdbx_description
1 polymer ?
#
loop_
_entity_poly.entity_id
_entity_poly.type
_entity_poly.pdbx_seq_one_letter_code
_entity_poly.pdbx_strand_id
1 'polypeptide(L)'
;MPITDDKNIAPYSYSWFYHWYYGKITSYMDDGLQKDYYKECEYVALWFNRVRGNSVLPLFFKDNTDFNNWVEHYGGFKIILRYQYYKIIHYPIEADKETIIDIIIKALMQIYKNGDISK
;
A
#
# COMPACT_ATOMS: atom_id res chain seq x y z
N MET A 1 13.12 1.99 -33.95
CA MET A 1 12.17 1.60 -32.88
C MET A 1 11.64 0.22 -33.20
N PRO A 2 11.78 -0.78 -32.33
CA PRO A 2 10.84 -1.89 -32.33
C PRO A 2 9.68 -1.53 -31.40
N ILE A 3 8.48 -1.56 -31.95
CA ILE A 3 7.24 -1.61 -31.18
C ILE A 3 7.20 -3.02 -30.59
N THR A 4 7.54 -3.16 -29.32
CA THR A 4 7.30 -4.42 -28.62
C THR A 4 5.82 -4.48 -28.30
N ASP A 5 5.12 -5.41 -28.96
CA ASP A 5 3.76 -5.81 -28.63
C ASP A 5 3.64 -6.04 -27.12
N ASP A 6 2.93 -5.12 -26.46
CA ASP A 6 2.63 -5.13 -25.02
C ASP A 6 1.54 -6.17 -24.68
N LYS A 7 1.60 -7.35 -25.32
CA LYS A 7 0.60 -8.42 -25.24
C LYS A 7 1.05 -9.64 -24.45
N ASN A 8 2.23 -9.60 -23.81
CA ASN A 8 2.73 -10.65 -22.91
C ASN A 8 2.93 -10.15 -21.48
N ILE A 9 2.03 -9.28 -21.03
CA ILE A 9 1.82 -9.07 -19.62
C ILE A 9 1.14 -10.34 -19.08
N ALA A 10 1.92 -11.26 -18.49
CA ALA A 10 1.35 -12.35 -17.72
C ALA A 10 0.36 -11.77 -16.69
N PRO A 11 -0.83 -12.37 -16.51
CA PRO A 11 -1.79 -11.90 -15.51
C PRO A 11 -1.08 -11.83 -14.16
N TYR A 12 -0.93 -10.62 -13.63
CA TYR A 12 -0.05 -10.38 -12.49
C TYR A 12 -0.56 -11.16 -11.27
N SER A 13 0.17 -12.20 -10.91
CA SER A 13 -0.22 -13.12 -9.87
C SER A 13 -0.05 -12.48 -8.49
N TYR A 14 -0.78 -13.01 -7.52
CA TYR A 14 -0.61 -12.66 -6.11
C TYR A 14 0.87 -12.74 -5.69
N SER A 15 1.58 -13.78 -6.13
CA SER A 15 3.00 -13.99 -5.82
C SER A 15 3.90 -12.84 -6.28
N TRP A 16 3.61 -12.21 -7.43
CA TRP A 16 4.39 -11.08 -7.91
C TRP A 16 4.20 -9.86 -6.99
N PHE A 17 2.95 -9.53 -6.67
CA PHE A 17 2.64 -8.42 -5.78
C PHE A 17 3.20 -8.64 -4.38
N TYR A 18 3.01 -9.85 -3.84
CA TYR A 18 3.55 -10.22 -2.53
C TYR A 18 5.06 -10.03 -2.51
N HIS A 19 5.80 -10.64 -3.45
CA HIS A 19 7.26 -10.51 -3.49
C HIS A 19 7.73 -9.06 -3.58
N TRP A 20 7.06 -8.25 -4.39
CA TRP A 20 7.46 -6.86 -4.61
C TRP A 20 7.19 -5.95 -3.41
N TYR A 21 6.03 -6.11 -2.77
CA TYR A 21 5.54 -5.18 -1.76
C TYR A 21 5.74 -5.63 -0.32
N TYR A 22 5.92 -6.94 -0.08
CA TYR A 22 6.02 -7.51 1.26
C TYR A 22 7.05 -6.77 2.11
N GLY A 23 8.31 -6.70 1.67
CA GLY A 23 9.37 -6.07 2.45
C GLY A 23 9.10 -4.58 2.75
N LYS A 24 8.43 -3.88 1.83
CA LYS A 24 8.05 -2.49 2.07
C LYS A 24 6.94 -2.40 3.11
N ILE A 25 5.90 -3.22 3.02
CA ILE A 25 4.78 -3.23 3.98
C ILE A 25 5.30 -3.60 5.37
N THR A 26 6.05 -4.70 5.49
CA THR A 26 6.56 -5.17 6.77
C THR A 26 7.54 -4.20 7.39
N SER A 27 8.30 -3.43 6.61
CA SER A 27 9.20 -2.40 7.18
C SER A 27 8.48 -1.29 7.96
N TYR A 28 7.16 -1.10 7.79
CA TYR A 28 6.37 -0.18 8.63
C TYR A 28 5.70 -0.87 9.81
N MET A 29 5.55 -2.19 9.74
CA MET A 29 4.90 -3.00 10.78
C MET A 29 5.92 -3.48 11.83
N ASP A 30 7.11 -3.87 11.38
CA ASP A 30 8.16 -4.45 12.23
C ASP A 30 9.18 -3.42 12.71
N ASP A 31 9.32 -2.34 11.95
CA ASP A 31 10.33 -1.30 12.12
C ASP A 31 9.72 0.09 11.83
N GLY A 32 10.46 1.16 12.15
CA GLY A 32 10.01 2.52 11.90
C GLY A 32 9.01 3.07 12.92
N LEU A 33 8.29 4.12 12.54
CA LEU A 33 7.45 4.92 13.45
C LEU A 33 6.14 4.22 13.83
N GLN A 34 5.69 3.23 13.06
CA GLN A 34 4.45 2.48 13.31
C GLN A 34 4.71 1.01 13.69
N LYS A 35 5.93 0.73 14.15
CA LYS A 35 6.31 -0.58 14.67
C LYS A 35 5.28 -1.05 15.71
N ASP A 36 4.74 -2.25 15.49
CA ASP A 36 3.71 -2.90 16.31
C ASP A 36 2.37 -2.14 16.41
N TYR A 37 2.29 -0.87 16.02
CA TYR A 37 1.10 -0.02 16.14
C TYR A 37 -0.08 -0.52 15.31
N TYR A 38 0.19 -1.19 14.19
CA TYR A 38 -0.84 -1.81 13.34
C TYR A 38 -1.74 -2.79 14.12
N LYS A 39 -1.26 -3.37 15.22
CA LYS A 39 -2.03 -4.31 16.07
C LYS A 39 -3.21 -3.64 16.77
N GLU A 40 -3.13 -2.33 16.95
CA GLU A 40 -4.17 -1.54 17.62
C GLU A 40 -5.09 -0.81 16.64
N CYS A 41 -4.89 -1.03 15.34
CA CYS A 41 -5.55 -0.30 14.27
C CYS A 41 -6.60 -1.16 13.56
N GLU A 42 -7.53 -0.52 12.86
CA GLU A 42 -8.54 -1.17 12.00
C GLU A 42 -8.42 -0.71 10.55
N TYR A 43 -7.60 0.33 10.31
CA TYR A 43 -7.48 0.96 9.01
C TYR A 43 -6.01 1.06 8.59
N VAL A 44 -5.82 1.02 7.28
CA VAL A 44 -4.57 1.38 6.63
C VAL A 44 -4.86 2.30 5.45
N ALA A 45 -4.24 3.47 5.45
CA ALA A 45 -4.19 4.33 4.28
C ALA A 45 -2.98 3.91 3.45
N LEU A 46 -3.25 3.30 2.30
CA LEU A 46 -2.23 2.86 1.37
C LEU A 46 -2.01 3.95 0.33
N TRP A 47 -0.86 4.61 0.38
CA TRP A 47 -0.44 5.62 -0.59
C TRP A 47 0.39 4.98 -1.71
N PHE A 48 0.09 5.31 -2.96
CA PHE A 48 0.67 4.66 -4.13
C PHE A 48 0.77 5.60 -5.35
N ASN A 49 1.46 5.13 -6.38
CA ASN A 49 1.70 5.85 -7.62
C ASN A 49 0.98 5.19 -8.81
N ARG A 50 0.94 5.89 -9.95
CA ARG A 50 0.33 5.37 -11.17
C ARG A 50 0.96 4.07 -11.67
N VAL A 51 2.27 3.97 -11.55
CA VAL A 51 3.07 2.84 -12.02
C VAL A 51 3.19 1.81 -10.91
N ARG A 52 2.75 0.58 -11.18
CA ARG A 52 2.94 -0.54 -10.24
C ARG A 52 4.42 -0.86 -10.09
N GLY A 53 4.79 -1.47 -8.98
CA GLY A 53 6.19 -1.64 -8.59
C GLY A 53 6.84 -0.38 -8.00
N ASN A 54 6.24 0.80 -8.16
CA ASN A 54 6.69 1.95 -7.37
C ASN A 54 6.42 1.71 -5.89
N SER A 55 7.25 2.34 -5.03
CA SER A 55 7.07 2.29 -3.58
C SER A 55 5.64 2.62 -3.18
N VAL A 56 5.19 1.97 -2.11
CA VAL A 56 3.96 2.30 -1.40
C VAL A 56 4.30 2.76 0.02
N LEU A 57 3.39 3.52 0.61
CA LEU A 57 3.43 3.88 2.02
C LEU A 57 2.12 3.39 2.66
N PRO A 58 2.16 2.28 3.42
CA PRO A 58 1.06 1.97 4.33
C PRO A 58 1.16 2.89 5.56
N LEU A 59 0.02 3.44 5.96
CA LEU A 59 -0.12 4.24 7.17
C LEU A 59 -1.27 3.65 7.99
N PHE A 60 -0.95 3.00 9.12
CA PHE A 60 -1.95 2.36 9.97
C PHE A 60 -2.60 3.38 10.91
N PHE A 61 -3.90 3.29 11.16
CA PHE A 61 -4.59 4.23 12.05
C PHE A 61 -5.86 3.65 12.67
N LYS A 62 -6.27 4.23 13.80
CA LYS A 62 -7.47 3.85 14.57
C LYS A 62 -8.72 4.58 14.09
N ASP A 63 -8.61 5.89 13.90
CA ASP A 63 -9.71 6.77 13.56
C ASP A 63 -9.22 7.98 12.74
N ASN A 64 -10.13 8.87 12.37
CA ASN A 64 -9.80 10.06 11.56
C ASN A 64 -8.85 11.04 12.27
N THR A 65 -8.92 11.15 13.60
CA THR A 65 -8.01 12.02 14.36
C THR A 65 -6.59 11.46 14.30
N ASP A 66 -6.47 10.16 14.54
CA ASP A 66 -5.20 9.43 14.45
C ASP A 66 -4.62 9.48 13.03
N PHE A 67 -5.46 9.30 11.99
CA PHE A 67 -5.06 9.45 10.60
C PHE A 67 -4.44 10.83 10.32
N ASN A 68 -5.11 11.92 10.74
CA ASN A 68 -4.61 13.27 10.53
C ASN A 68 -3.29 13.51 11.27
N ASN A 69 -3.18 13.07 12.52
CA ASN A 69 -1.95 13.17 13.31
C ASN A 69 -0.79 12.45 12.61
N TRP A 70 -1.02 11.24 12.09
CA TRP A 70 -0.01 10.49 11.36
C TRP A 70 0.39 11.16 10.04
N VAL A 71 -0.58 11.66 9.27
CA VAL A 71 -0.31 12.39 8.03
C VAL A 71 0.55 13.63 8.32
N GLU A 72 0.24 14.40 9.36
CA GLU A 72 1.04 15.55 9.79
C GLU A 72 2.45 15.13 10.24
N HIS A 73 2.55 14.09 11.06
CA HIS A 73 3.81 13.58 11.60
C HIS A 73 4.77 13.08 10.51
N TYR A 74 4.26 12.38 9.50
CA TYR A 74 5.03 11.94 8.34
C TYR A 74 5.31 13.07 7.33
N GLY A 75 4.84 14.29 7.64
CA GLY A 75 4.97 15.47 6.80
C GLY A 75 4.08 15.37 5.58
N GLY A 76 2.76 15.47 5.75
CA GLY A 76 1.74 15.21 4.73
C GLY A 76 2.02 15.82 3.35
N PHE A 77 2.66 16.99 3.28
CA PHE A 77 3.14 17.57 2.03
C PHE A 77 4.14 16.67 1.28
N LYS A 78 5.10 16.05 1.98
CA LYS A 78 6.03 15.06 1.41
C LYS A 78 5.32 13.80 0.93
N ILE A 79 4.26 13.37 1.63
CA ILE A 79 3.43 12.24 1.18
C ILE A 79 2.76 12.60 -0.15
N ILE A 80 2.07 13.75 -0.20
CA ILE A 80 1.35 14.22 -1.39
C ILE A 80 2.28 14.43 -2.59
N LEU A 81 3.52 14.88 -2.35
CA LEU A 81 4.51 15.03 -3.43
C LEU A 81 5.07 13.70 -3.95
N ARG A 82 5.13 12.66 -3.12
CA ARG A 82 5.74 11.35 -3.45
C ARG A 82 4.73 10.31 -3.95
N TYR A 83 3.46 10.48 -3.60
CA TYR A 83 2.38 9.55 -3.91
C TYR A 83 1.22 10.31 -4.53
N GLN A 84 0.69 9.78 -5.63
CA GLN A 84 -0.35 10.45 -6.42
C GLN A 84 -1.76 10.13 -5.91
N TYR A 85 -1.92 8.98 -5.25
CA TYR A 85 -3.21 8.49 -4.77
C TYR A 85 -3.06 7.83 -3.41
N TYR A 86 -4.21 7.68 -2.74
CA TYR A 86 -4.33 6.80 -1.59
C TYR A 86 -5.64 6.04 -1.61
N LYS A 87 -5.67 4.91 -0.89
CA LYS A 87 -6.88 4.15 -0.63
C LYS A 87 -6.89 3.75 0.84
N ILE A 88 -7.99 4.06 1.54
CA ILE A 88 -8.23 3.56 2.89
C ILE A 88 -8.80 2.14 2.78
N ILE A 89 -8.23 1.24 3.54
CA ILE A 89 -8.64 -0.16 3.61
C ILE A 89 -8.94 -0.46 5.08
N HIS A 90 -10.12 -1.04 5.32
CA HIS A 90 -10.52 -1.54 6.62
C HIS A 90 -10.13 -3.02 6.73
N TYR A 91 -9.61 -3.43 7.88
CA TYR A 91 -9.35 -4.82 8.24
C TYR A 91 -9.91 -5.12 9.65
N PRO A 92 -10.22 -6.39 9.96
CA PRO A 92 -10.78 -6.73 11.26
C PRO A 92 -9.89 -6.31 12.43
N ILE A 93 -10.50 -5.87 13.53
CA ILE A 93 -9.84 -5.79 14.84
C ILE A 93 -9.18 -7.14 15.12
N GLU A 94 -7.96 -7.11 15.68
CA GLU A 94 -7.15 -8.31 16.02
C GLU A 94 -6.72 -9.15 14.81
N ALA A 95 -6.85 -8.64 13.58
CA ALA A 95 -6.27 -9.32 12.42
C ALA A 95 -4.76 -9.51 12.61
N ASP A 96 -4.29 -10.74 12.38
CA ASP A 96 -2.86 -11.00 12.41
C ASP A 96 -2.13 -10.30 11.25
N LYS A 97 -0.82 -10.17 11.41
CA LYS A 97 0.04 -9.47 10.45
C LYS A 97 -0.08 -10.02 9.03
N GLU A 98 -0.12 -11.34 8.87
CA GLU A 98 -0.21 -11.96 7.54
C GLU A 98 -1.55 -11.68 6.87
N THR A 99 -2.63 -11.66 7.65
CA THR A 99 -3.98 -11.29 7.18
C THR A 99 -4.00 -9.84 6.70
N ILE A 100 -3.40 -8.92 7.45
CA ILE A 100 -3.30 -7.51 7.05
C ILE A 100 -2.50 -7.36 5.76
N ILE A 101 -1.37 -8.07 5.64
CA ILE A 101 -0.54 -8.07 4.43
C ILE A 101 -1.33 -8.61 3.23
N ASP A 102 -2.01 -9.76 3.37
CA ASP A 102 -2.84 -10.36 2.31
C ASP A 102 -3.93 -9.39 1.84
N ILE A 103 -4.60 -8.69 2.77
CA ILE A 103 -5.59 -7.65 2.45
C ILE A 103 -4.96 -6.52 1.63
N ILE A 104 -3.80 -6.01 2.04
CA ILE A 104 -3.08 -4.95 1.32
C ILE A 104 -2.65 -5.42 -0.08
N ILE A 105 -2.12 -6.64 -0.20
CA ILE A 105 -1.70 -7.21 -1.48
C ILE A 105 -2.89 -7.39 -2.42
N LYS A 106 -4.01 -7.93 -1.94
CA LYS A 106 -5.25 -8.04 -2.72
C LYS A 106 -5.77 -6.67 -3.14
N ALA A 107 -5.67 -5.66 -2.28
CA ALA A 107 -6.06 -4.30 -2.64
C ALA A 107 -5.18 -3.72 -3.75
N LEU A 108 -3.86 -3.91 -3.70
CA LEU A 108 -2.92 -3.50 -4.76
C LEU A 108 -3.21 -4.22 -6.08
N MET A 109 -3.47 -5.53 -6.04
CA MET A 109 -3.88 -6.29 -7.23
C MET A 109 -5.14 -5.70 -7.86
N GLN A 110 -6.13 -5.32 -7.05
CA GLN A 110 -7.36 -4.69 -7.54
C GLN A 110 -7.13 -3.28 -8.11
N ILE A 111 -6.25 -2.49 -7.50
CA ILE A 111 -5.87 -1.16 -8.00
C ILE A 111 -5.23 -1.27 -9.39
N TYR A 112 -4.32 -2.21 -9.59
CA TYR A 112 -3.56 -2.39 -10.83
C TYR A 112 -4.10 -3.50 -11.74
N LYS A 113 -5.35 -3.93 -11.55
CA LYS A 113 -5.95 -5.05 -12.30
C LYS A 113 -5.99 -4.81 -13.82
N ASN A 114 -6.04 -3.54 -14.22
CA ASN A 114 -6.06 -3.10 -15.61
C ASN A 114 -4.70 -2.56 -16.08
N GLY A 115 -3.61 -2.88 -15.36
CA GLY A 115 -2.28 -2.32 -15.59
C GLY A 115 -2.04 -1.03 -14.79
N ASP A 116 -1.13 -0.20 -15.31
CA ASP A 116 -0.82 1.10 -14.70
C ASP A 116 -1.98 2.09 -14.84
N ILE A 117 -2.14 2.95 -13.84
CA ILE A 117 -3.25 3.91 -13.79
C ILE A 117 -2.99 5.00 -14.84
N SER A 118 -3.97 5.31 -15.70
CA SER A 118 -3.88 6.37 -16.71
C SER A 118 -3.68 7.77 -16.07
N LYS A 119 -3.20 8.75 -16.84
CA LYS A 119 -3.09 10.14 -16.35
C LYS A 119 -4.46 10.76 -16.23
#